data_AF-A0AB33KGL5-F1
#
_entry.id   AF-A0AB33KGL5-F1
#
_cell.length_a   1.000
_cell.length_b   1.000
_cell.length_c   1.000
_cell.angle_alpha   90.00
_cell.angle_beta   90.00
_cell.angle_gamma   90.00
#
_symmetry.space_group_name_H-M   'P 1'
#
loop_
_entity.id
_entity.type
_entity.pdbx_description
1 polymer ?
#
loop_
_entity_poly.entity_id
_entity_poly.type
_entity_poly.pdbx_seq_one_letter_code
_entity_poly.pdbx_strand_id
1 'polypeptide(L)'
;MLWREHTVYRERSGGMVIRGEHVERWISLAPAGGSGEVLVRAGRILDGGTTAPARSEAVVPLSAGMGPLAATCRRLLAETAADAVRVSPGRAASGRSDRPGRSQRSRRSGKPRRSRRSERRNGRQRHTGFGSWVIMACVVGVIALYVYSTYGTVHHY
;
A
#
# COMPACT_ATOMS: atom_id res chain seq x y z
N MET A 1 -10.16 -1.75 -20.43
CA MET A 1 -10.32 -0.80 -19.30
C MET A 1 -9.58 -1.37 -18.11
N LEU A 2 -8.61 -0.63 -17.54
CA LEU A 2 -7.62 -1.27 -16.69
C LEU A 2 -8.14 -1.58 -15.27
N TRP A 3 -8.82 -0.67 -14.58
CA TRP A 3 -9.18 -0.84 -13.16
C TRP A 3 -10.54 -0.17 -12.91
N ARG A 4 -11.65 -0.89 -13.15
CA ARG A 4 -13.01 -0.35 -12.97
C ARG A 4 -13.43 -0.31 -11.50
N GLU A 5 -13.10 -1.37 -10.78
CA GLU A 5 -13.46 -1.55 -9.38
C GLU A 5 -12.19 -1.81 -8.60
N HIS A 6 -11.91 -0.93 -7.64
CA HIS A 6 -10.69 -0.97 -6.84
C HIS A 6 -10.98 -0.52 -5.42
N THR A 7 -10.26 -1.09 -4.47
CA THR A 7 -10.24 -0.65 -3.08
C THR A 7 -8.94 0.09 -2.81
N VAL A 8 -9.03 1.16 -2.04
CA VAL A 8 -7.86 1.96 -1.62
C VAL A 8 -7.80 1.91 -0.11
N TYR A 9 -6.63 1.60 0.43
CA TYR A 9 -6.40 1.65 1.86
C TYR A 9 -5.01 2.16 2.19
N ARG A 10 -4.85 2.63 3.42
CA ARG A 10 -3.59 3.11 3.95
C ARG A 10 -2.97 2.03 4.83
N GLU A 11 -1.69 1.75 4.61
CA GLU A 11 -0.92 0.84 5.44
C GLU A 11 -0.45 1.53 6.74
N ARG A 12 -0.08 0.72 7.74
CA ARG A 12 0.47 1.21 9.01
C ARG A 12 1.80 1.94 8.85
N SER A 13 2.54 1.62 7.79
CA SER A 13 3.76 2.29 7.34
C SER A 13 3.52 3.69 6.77
N GLY A 14 2.25 4.09 6.60
CA GLY A 14 1.87 5.37 5.99
C GLY A 14 1.75 5.33 4.47
N GLY A 15 2.09 4.20 3.82
CA GLY A 15 1.90 3.99 2.40
C GLY A 15 0.44 3.79 2.01
N MET A 16 0.13 3.97 0.73
CA MET A 16 -1.17 3.71 0.13
C MET A 16 -1.10 2.45 -0.71
N VAL A 17 -2.13 1.61 -0.65
CA VAL A 17 -2.29 0.46 -1.52
C VAL A 17 -3.60 0.59 -2.27
N ILE A 18 -3.54 0.33 -3.57
CA ILE A 18 -4.68 0.25 -4.45
C ILE A 18 -4.77 -1.20 -4.91
N ARG A 19 -5.93 -1.83 -4.69
CA ARG A 19 -6.17 -3.23 -4.98
C ARG A 19 -7.33 -3.37 -5.95
N GLY A 20 -7.08 -3.97 -7.10
CA GLY A 20 -8.11 -4.29 -8.09
C GLY A 20 -8.39 -5.78 -8.10
N GLU A 21 -9.39 -6.24 -7.35
CA GLU A 21 -9.77 -7.66 -7.29
C GLU A 21 -10.10 -8.21 -8.69
N HIS A 22 -10.86 -7.45 -9.47
CA HIS A 22 -11.30 -7.79 -10.83
C HIS A 22 -10.16 -8.04 -11.81
N VAL A 23 -8.98 -7.53 -11.49
CA VAL A 23 -7.79 -7.66 -12.33
C VAL A 23 -6.66 -8.38 -11.60
N GLU A 24 -6.95 -8.97 -10.45
CA GLU A 24 -6.04 -9.75 -9.59
C GLU A 24 -4.68 -9.07 -9.40
N ARG A 25 -4.68 -7.74 -9.25
CA ARG A 25 -3.45 -6.93 -9.18
C ARG A 25 -3.55 -5.89 -8.09
N TRP A 26 -2.41 -5.55 -7.52
CA TRP A 26 -2.28 -4.49 -6.54
C TRP A 26 -1.06 -3.61 -6.85
N ILE A 27 -1.14 -2.35 -6.45
CA ILE A 27 -0.02 -1.40 -6.51
C ILE A 27 0.04 -0.63 -5.18
N SER A 28 1.24 -0.45 -4.63
CA SER A 28 1.48 0.33 -3.43
C SER A 28 2.45 1.48 -3.68
N LEU A 29 2.25 2.54 -2.91
CA LEU A 29 3.01 3.78 -2.90
C LEU A 29 3.43 4.02 -1.45
N ALA A 30 4.71 3.88 -1.15
CA ALA A 30 5.25 4.11 0.18
C ALA A 30 6.38 5.16 0.13
N PRO A 31 6.60 5.96 1.19
CA PRO A 31 7.79 6.80 1.27
C PRO A 31 9.06 5.95 1.15
N ALA A 32 10.01 6.34 0.30
CA ALA A 32 11.22 5.54 0.02
C ALA A 32 12.37 5.76 1.03
N GLY A 33 12.09 6.34 2.19
CA GLY A 33 13.13 6.74 3.17
C GLY A 33 13.84 8.05 2.82
N GLY A 34 13.99 8.38 1.53
CA GLY A 34 14.44 9.70 1.04
C GLY A 34 13.35 10.77 1.09
N SER A 35 13.73 12.04 1.30
CA SER A 35 12.78 13.15 1.28
C SER A 35 12.23 13.36 -0.12
N GLY A 36 10.91 13.26 -0.29
CA GLY A 36 10.28 13.47 -1.58
C GLY A 36 10.44 12.31 -2.55
N GLU A 37 10.83 11.12 -2.10
CA GLU A 37 10.87 9.90 -2.91
C GLU A 37 9.75 8.94 -2.53
N VAL A 38 9.18 8.30 -3.53
CA VAL A 38 8.13 7.28 -3.36
C VAL A 38 8.58 5.97 -3.97
N LEU A 39 8.56 4.93 -3.15
CA LEU A 39 8.70 3.54 -3.56
C LEU A 39 7.35 3.05 -4.07
N VAL A 40 7.30 2.75 -5.36
CA VAL A 40 6.16 2.16 -6.04
C VAL A 40 6.40 0.66 -6.16
N ARG A 41 5.47 -0.16 -5.69
CA ARG A 41 5.54 -1.62 -5.78
C ARG A 41 4.28 -2.16 -6.42
N ALA A 42 4.41 -3.12 -7.32
CA ALA A 42 3.28 -3.77 -7.96
C ALA A 42 3.38 -5.29 -7.83
N GLY A 43 2.23 -5.92 -7.67
CA GLY A 43 2.14 -7.36 -7.53
C GLY A 43 0.76 -7.90 -7.91
N ARG A 44 0.61 -9.21 -7.71
CA ARG A 44 -0.64 -9.93 -7.98
C ARG A 44 -1.39 -10.21 -6.68
N ILE A 45 -2.69 -10.36 -6.82
CA ILE A 45 -3.55 -10.94 -5.81
C ILE A 45 -3.61 -12.43 -6.11
N LEU A 46 -3.38 -13.25 -5.09
CA LEU A 46 -3.51 -14.71 -5.19
C LEU A 46 -4.95 -15.13 -4.91
N ASP A 47 -5.27 -16.34 -5.35
CA ASP A 47 -6.50 -17.03 -4.96
C ASP A 47 -6.65 -17.04 -3.44
N GLY A 48 -7.83 -16.64 -2.96
CA GLY A 48 -8.10 -16.42 -1.54
C GLY A 48 -7.82 -15.00 -1.04
N GLY A 49 -7.49 -14.07 -1.93
CA GLY A 49 -7.45 -12.64 -1.64
C GLY A 49 -6.22 -12.19 -0.84
N THR A 50 -5.14 -12.98 -0.89
CA THR A 50 -3.85 -12.60 -0.31
C THR A 50 -3.03 -11.83 -1.33
N THR A 51 -2.40 -10.73 -0.92
CA THR A 51 -1.49 -9.98 -1.79
C THR A 51 -0.17 -10.73 -1.86
N ALA A 52 0.21 -11.19 -3.05
CA ALA A 52 1.53 -11.76 -3.28
C ALA A 52 2.63 -10.71 -3.02
N PRO A 53 3.86 -11.12 -2.70
CA PRO A 53 5.01 -10.22 -2.68
C PRO A 53 5.13 -9.42 -3.99
N ALA A 54 5.66 -8.20 -3.88
CA ALA A 54 5.90 -7.35 -5.05
C ALA A 54 6.80 -8.07 -6.05
N ARG A 55 6.44 -8.00 -7.33
CA ARG A 55 7.24 -8.55 -8.43
C ARG A 55 8.01 -7.48 -9.19
N SER A 56 7.48 -6.26 -9.19
CA SER A 56 8.14 -5.09 -9.76
C SER A 56 8.13 -3.94 -8.75
N GLU A 57 9.27 -3.26 -8.64
CA GLU A 57 9.45 -2.12 -7.73
C GLU A 57 10.22 -1.00 -8.43
N ALA A 58 9.93 0.25 -8.11
CA ALA A 58 10.67 1.41 -8.59
C ALA A 58 10.59 2.56 -7.59
N VAL A 59 11.67 3.33 -7.47
CA VAL A 59 11.67 4.59 -6.69
C VAL A 59 11.47 5.76 -7.67
N VAL A 60 10.57 6.67 -7.34
CA VAL A 60 10.25 7.84 -8.15
C VAL A 60 10.39 9.11 -7.30
N PRO A 61 11.17 10.11 -7.75
CA PRO A 61 11.21 11.42 -7.11
C PRO A 61 9.91 12.18 -7.38
N LEU A 62 9.25 12.67 -6.32
CA LEU A 62 8.02 13.46 -6.40
C LEU A 62 8.24 14.85 -7.02
N SER A 63 9.47 15.36 -6.97
CA SER A 63 9.85 16.61 -7.64
C SER A 63 9.70 16.54 -9.16
N ALA A 64 9.72 15.35 -9.75
CA ALA A 64 9.48 15.15 -11.18
C ALA A 64 7.98 15.28 -11.57
N GLY A 65 7.08 15.40 -10.60
CA GLY A 65 5.65 15.60 -10.81
C GLY A 65 4.86 14.31 -11.08
N MET A 66 3.56 14.47 -11.33
CA MET A 66 2.62 13.36 -11.45
C MET A 66 2.78 12.57 -12.76
N GLY A 67 3.24 13.20 -13.84
CA GLY A 67 3.39 12.55 -15.14
C GLY A 67 4.35 11.34 -15.11
N PRO A 68 5.61 11.54 -14.67
CA PRO A 68 6.56 10.45 -14.49
C PRO A 68 6.10 9.39 -13.51
N LEU A 69 5.47 9.78 -12.40
CA LEU A 69 4.89 8.82 -11.45
C LEU A 69 3.81 7.96 -12.10
N ALA A 70 2.88 8.57 -12.83
CA ALA A 70 1.82 7.85 -13.53
C ALA A 70 2.38 6.94 -14.64
N ALA A 71 3.44 7.37 -15.34
CA ALA A 71 4.14 6.54 -16.31
C ALA A 71 4.77 5.30 -15.65
N THR A 72 5.45 5.48 -14.52
CA THR A 72 6.02 4.37 -13.74
C THR A 72 4.94 3.42 -13.23
N CYS A 73 3.85 3.94 -12.66
CA CYS A 73 2.73 3.10 -12.22
C CYS A 73 2.15 2.26 -13.37
N ARG A 74 1.91 2.88 -14.53
CA ARG A 74 1.42 2.16 -15.72
C ARG A 74 2.40 1.09 -16.20
N ARG A 75 3.71 1.40 -16.19
CA ARG A 75 4.76 0.45 -16.56
C ARG A 75 4.78 -0.77 -15.64
N LEU A 76 4.81 -0.56 -14.32
CA LEU A 76 4.82 -1.64 -13.33
C LEU A 76 3.55 -2.51 -13.39
N LEU A 77 2.39 -1.90 -13.65
CA LEU A 77 1.13 -2.63 -13.87
C LEU A 77 1.16 -3.45 -15.16
N ALA A 78 1.76 -2.92 -16.23
CA ALA A 78 1.93 -3.65 -17.49
C ALA A 78 2.92 -4.82 -17.34
N GLU A 79 4.03 -4.63 -16.63
CA GLU A 79 5.01 -5.67 -16.32
C GLU A 79 4.36 -6.82 -15.54
N THR A 80 3.61 -6.50 -14.48
CA THR A 80 2.88 -7.50 -13.69
C THR A 80 1.77 -8.20 -14.48
N ALA A 81 1.14 -7.51 -15.45
CA ALA A 81 0.18 -8.12 -16.35
C ALA A 81 0.84 -9.08 -17.35
N ALA A 82 1.98 -8.70 -17.94
CA ALA A 82 2.73 -9.55 -18.88
C ALA A 82 3.26 -10.81 -18.21
N ASP A 83 3.73 -10.69 -16.96
CA ASP A 83 4.15 -11.82 -16.16
C ASP A 83 2.98 -12.79 -15.89
N ALA A 84 1.75 -12.30 -15.77
CA ALA A 84 0.57 -13.16 -15.55
C ALA A 84 0.26 -14.06 -16.75
N VAL A 85 0.44 -13.53 -17.95
CA VAL A 85 0.27 -14.29 -19.19
C VAL A 85 1.28 -15.43 -19.29
N ARG A 86 2.52 -15.23 -18.80
CA ARG A 86 3.57 -16.26 -18.81
C ARG A 86 3.26 -17.46 -17.90
N VAL A 87 2.32 -17.32 -16.94
CA VAL A 87 2.05 -18.32 -15.89
C VAL A 87 0.74 -19.11 -16.14
N SER A 88 -0.11 -18.71 -17.10
CA SER A 88 -1.38 -19.42 -17.41
C SER A 88 -1.20 -20.57 -18.44
N PRO A 89 -2.08 -21.60 -18.48
CA PRO A 89 -1.77 -22.93 -17.93
C PRO A 89 -1.58 -24.00 -19.01
N GLY A 90 -0.35 -24.52 -19.12
CA GLY A 90 -0.02 -25.77 -19.82
C GLY A 90 0.31 -26.94 -18.88
N ARG A 91 0.05 -26.82 -17.58
CA ARG A 91 0.44 -27.84 -16.58
C ARG A 91 -0.76 -28.48 -15.90
N ALA A 92 -1.60 -29.12 -16.70
CA ALA A 92 -2.59 -30.09 -16.26
C ALA A 92 -2.73 -31.20 -17.30
N ALA A 93 -1.77 -32.12 -17.37
CA ALA A 93 -1.97 -33.45 -17.94
C ALA A 93 -0.93 -34.44 -17.43
N SER A 94 -1.42 -35.64 -17.09
CA SER A 94 -0.72 -36.89 -16.74
C SER A 94 -0.26 -37.05 -15.28
N GLY A 95 -0.85 -38.03 -14.59
CA GLY A 95 -0.25 -38.60 -13.37
C GLY A 95 -1.20 -39.13 -12.30
N ARG A 96 -2.21 -39.91 -12.69
CA ARG A 96 -3.07 -40.71 -11.80
C ARG A 96 -2.26 -41.84 -11.14
N SER A 97 -2.37 -42.03 -9.82
CA SER A 97 -2.69 -43.32 -9.15
C SER A 97 -2.24 -43.39 -7.67
N ASP A 98 -3.21 -43.73 -6.83
CA ASP A 98 -3.17 -44.47 -5.56
C ASP A 98 -1.83 -44.91 -4.94
N ARG A 99 -1.58 -44.56 -3.67
CA ARG A 99 -1.74 -45.48 -2.51
C ARG A 99 -1.29 -44.89 -1.15
N PRO A 100 -1.78 -45.46 -0.03
CA PRO A 100 -1.60 -44.96 1.34
C PRO A 100 -0.41 -45.60 2.06
N GLY A 101 0.12 -44.94 3.10
CA GLY A 101 0.82 -45.64 4.17
C GLY A 101 2.02 -44.93 4.81
N ARG A 102 1.94 -44.84 6.15
CA ARG A 102 3.02 -45.09 7.13
C ARG A 102 3.93 -43.92 7.57
N SER A 103 3.45 -43.29 8.64
CA SER A 103 4.14 -43.02 9.92
C SER A 103 5.68 -43.04 10.03
N GLN A 104 6.25 -41.93 10.53
CA GLN A 104 7.26 -41.89 11.61
C GLN A 104 7.40 -40.42 12.07
N ARG A 105 6.69 -39.99 13.12
CA ARG A 105 7.15 -39.94 14.52
C ARG A 105 8.57 -39.36 14.70
N SER A 106 8.66 -38.07 14.97
CA SER A 106 9.58 -37.59 16.01
C SER A 106 8.91 -36.48 16.82
N ARG A 107 8.93 -36.68 18.14
CA ARG A 107 8.28 -35.88 19.17
C ARG A 107 9.26 -34.79 19.61
N ARG A 108 8.80 -33.54 19.71
CA ARG A 108 9.30 -32.65 20.77
C ARG A 108 8.18 -31.76 21.29
N SER A 109 7.70 -32.18 22.45
CA SER A 109 6.77 -31.53 23.36
C SER A 109 7.37 -30.27 23.99
N GLY A 110 6.61 -29.18 24.07
CA GLY A 110 7.09 -27.92 24.66
C GLY A 110 6.06 -26.85 25.03
N LYS A 111 4.87 -27.26 25.52
CA LYS A 111 3.94 -26.51 26.41
C LYS A 111 3.13 -25.29 25.89
N PRO A 112 1.81 -25.21 26.23
CA PRO A 112 0.93 -24.10 25.87
C PRO A 112 0.78 -23.09 27.02
N ARG A 113 0.55 -21.81 26.70
CA ARG A 113 0.04 -20.82 27.66
C ARG A 113 -1.17 -20.07 27.11
N ARG A 114 -2.27 -20.25 27.83
CA ARG A 114 -3.57 -19.58 27.73
C ARG A 114 -3.49 -18.08 28.00
N SER A 115 -4.59 -17.43 27.62
CA SER A 115 -5.17 -16.21 28.21
C SER A 115 -4.59 -14.92 27.60
N ARG A 116 -5.35 -13.92 27.14
CA ARG A 116 -6.59 -13.32 27.67
C ARG A 116 -7.20 -12.51 26.51
N ARG A 117 -8.49 -12.70 26.21
CA ARG A 117 -9.60 -11.83 26.66
C ARG A 117 -10.07 -10.94 25.51
N SER A 118 -11.20 -11.38 24.95
CA SER A 118 -12.18 -10.52 24.30
C SER A 118 -12.54 -9.37 25.25
N GLU A 119 -12.33 -8.13 24.83
CA GLU A 119 -12.97 -6.98 25.45
C GLU A 119 -13.45 -6.04 24.35
N ARG A 120 -14.70 -6.28 23.95
CA ARG A 120 -15.55 -5.25 23.36
C ARG A 120 -15.72 -4.14 24.40
N ARG A 121 -15.38 -2.90 24.07
CA ARG A 121 -16.21 -1.70 24.28
C ARG A 121 -15.42 -0.40 24.17
N ASN A 122 -16.07 0.54 23.49
CA ASN A 122 -16.02 1.99 23.73
C ASN A 122 -14.70 2.73 23.52
N GLY A 123 -14.77 3.73 22.65
CA GLY A 123 -14.19 5.01 23.03
C GLY A 123 -13.88 5.96 21.88
N ARG A 124 -14.87 6.79 21.54
CA ARG A 124 -14.67 8.21 21.19
C ARG A 124 -13.84 8.51 19.94
N GLN A 125 -14.58 8.78 18.87
CA GLN A 125 -14.46 10.02 18.11
C GLN A 125 -13.71 11.11 18.90
N ARG A 126 -12.43 11.32 18.57
CA ARG A 126 -11.65 12.47 19.00
C ARG A 126 -11.08 13.10 17.75
N HIS A 127 -11.64 14.26 17.45
CA HIS A 127 -11.30 15.13 16.36
C HIS A 127 -9.82 15.54 16.45
N THR A 128 -9.18 15.63 15.28
CA THR A 128 -7.89 16.33 15.05
C THR A 128 -6.77 15.93 16.01
N GLY A 129 -6.03 14.87 15.66
CA GLY A 129 -4.76 14.56 16.31
C GLY A 129 -3.81 15.76 16.27
N PHE A 130 -2.96 15.91 17.28
CA PHE A 130 -2.07 17.06 17.53
C PHE A 130 -1.32 17.55 16.28
N GLY A 131 -0.94 16.65 15.38
CA GLY A 131 -0.31 17.00 14.10
C GLY A 131 -1.20 17.82 13.17
N SER A 132 -2.52 17.58 13.15
CA SER A 132 -3.48 18.38 12.37
C SER A 132 -3.60 19.81 12.90
N TRP A 133 -3.38 20.03 14.21
CA TRP A 133 -3.44 21.35 14.82
C TRP A 133 -2.17 22.16 14.49
N VAL A 134 -1.00 21.52 14.52
CA VAL A 134 0.27 22.16 14.11
C VAL A 134 0.23 22.60 12.65
N ILE A 135 -0.30 21.77 11.75
CA ILE A 135 -0.45 22.12 10.34
C ILE A 135 -1.35 23.35 10.17
N MET A 136 -2.48 23.40 10.88
CA MET A 136 -3.38 24.56 10.84
C MET A 136 -2.71 25.84 11.39
N ALA A 137 -1.98 25.76 12.50
CA ALA A 137 -1.23 26.89 13.03
C ALA A 137 -0.19 27.41 12.02
N CYS A 138 0.49 26.51 11.32
CA CYS A 138 1.47 26.84 10.28
C CYS A 138 0.82 27.54 9.08
N VAL A 139 -0.31 27.00 8.58
CA VAL A 139 -1.06 27.58 7.46
C VAL A 139 -1.59 28.97 7.81
N VAL A 140 -2.14 29.15 9.01
CA VAL A 140 -2.61 30.47 9.50
C VAL A 140 -1.46 31.47 9.58
N GLY A 141 -0.28 31.06 10.06
CA GLY A 141 0.91 31.92 10.12
C GLY A 141 1.37 32.39 8.73
N VAL A 142 1.38 31.51 7.73
CA VAL A 142 1.75 31.86 6.35
C VAL A 142 0.74 32.83 5.74
N ILE A 143 -0.57 32.62 5.96
CA ILE A 143 -1.61 33.53 5.48
C ILE A 143 -1.47 34.91 6.14
N ALA A 144 -1.26 34.96 7.46
CA ALA A 144 -1.08 36.21 8.18
C ALA A 144 0.17 36.96 7.71
N LEU A 145 1.29 36.26 7.47
CA LEU A 145 2.51 36.86 6.93
C LEU A 145 2.29 37.38 5.51
N TYR A 146 1.57 36.64 4.67
CA TYR A 146 1.26 37.05 3.30
C TYR A 146 0.39 38.31 3.27
N VAL A 147 -0.68 38.34 4.08
CA VAL A 147 -1.52 39.51 4.29
C VAL A 147 -0.66 40.66 4.83
N TYR A 148 0.12 40.46 5.88
CA TYR A 148 0.97 41.52 6.41
C TYR A 148 1.98 42.06 5.38
N SER A 149 2.57 41.20 4.55
CA SER A 149 3.51 41.63 3.51
C SER A 149 2.84 42.42 2.40
N THR A 150 1.60 42.07 2.03
CA THR A 150 0.82 42.71 0.96
C THR A 150 0.15 44.01 1.43
N TYR A 151 -0.31 44.10 2.68
CA TYR A 151 -0.86 45.33 3.25
C TYR A 151 0.24 46.24 3.84
N GLY A 152 1.35 45.67 4.30
CA GLY A 152 2.53 46.41 4.74
C GLY A 152 3.26 47.12 3.60
N THR A 153 3.18 46.59 2.37
CA THR A 153 3.65 47.31 1.17
C THR A 153 2.73 48.46 0.75
N VAL A 154 1.46 48.47 1.18
CA VAL A 154 0.50 49.53 0.87
C VAL A 154 0.57 50.69 1.89
N HIS A 155 1.14 50.47 3.08
CA HIS A 155 1.25 51.49 4.13
C HIS A 155 2.53 52.34 4.09
N HIS A 156 3.42 52.13 3.11
CA HIS A 156 4.69 52.84 2.96
C HIS A 156 4.76 53.78 1.73
N TYR A 157 3.61 54.22 1.20
CA TYR A 157 3.53 55.30 0.22
C TYR A 157 2.57 56.41 0.69
#